data_AF-A0A7C5T8B4-F1
#
_entry.id   AF-A0A7C5T8B4-F1
#
_cell.length_a   1.000
_cell.length_b   1.000
_cell.length_c   1.000
_cell.angle_alpha   90.00
_cell.angle_beta   90.00
_cell.angle_gamma   90.00
#
_symmetry.space_group_name_H-M   'P 1'
#
loop_
_entity.id
_entity.type
_entity.pdbx_description
1 polymer ?
#
loop_
_entity_poly.entity_id
_entity_poly.type
_entity_poly.pdbx_seq_one_letter_code
_entity_poly.pdbx_strand_id
1 'polypeptide(L)'
;MNIDKKIFFIFLLALFLRLLVFFPFIYKHPERVFYHIDAYSYDFPAIALIEKGEYVGYCPKIILGWYAGHCVDPTQPEIYRPPIYPLYIAGHYLMFGYRPELVILTQNVLDAFKVIL
;
A
#
# COMPACT_ATOMS: atom_id res chain seq x y z
N MET A 1 1.91 -25.08 -18.14
CA MET A 1 2.12 -25.25 -16.69
C MET A 1 0.80 -25.74 -16.10
N ASN A 2 0.69 -27.01 -15.69
CA ASN A 2 -0.53 -27.49 -15.02
C ASN A 2 -0.42 -27.09 -13.55
N ILE A 3 -1.19 -26.08 -13.13
CA ILE A 3 -1.29 -25.72 -11.71
C ILE A 3 -2.05 -26.86 -11.00
N ASP A 4 -1.47 -27.39 -9.93
CA ASP A 4 -2.13 -28.41 -9.11
C ASP A 4 -3.47 -27.86 -8.60
N LYS A 5 -4.55 -28.64 -8.75
CA LYS A 5 -5.90 -28.27 -8.30
C LYS A 5 -5.93 -27.88 -6.82
N LYS A 6 -5.08 -28.49 -5.98
CA LYS A 6 -4.92 -28.15 -4.56
C LYS A 6 -4.33 -26.75 -4.37
N ILE A 7 -3.26 -26.44 -5.12
CA ILE A 7 -2.62 -25.11 -5.09
C ILE A 7 -3.61 -24.05 -5.56
N PHE A 8 -4.36 -24.33 -6.62
CA PHE A 8 -5.40 -23.43 -7.12
C PHE A 8 -6.51 -23.22 -6.08
N PHE A 9 -6.95 -24.27 -5.39
CA PHE A 9 -7.93 -24.15 -4.30
C PHE A 9 -7.40 -23.28 -3.14
N ILE A 10 -6.14 -23.46 -2.73
CA ILE A 10 -5.52 -22.65 -1.67
C ILE A 10 -5.42 -21.19 -2.12
N PHE A 11 -5.04 -20.92 -3.37
CA PHE A 11 -5.02 -19.57 -3.93
C PHE A 11 -6.40 -18.90 -3.88
N LEU A 12 -7.45 -19.61 -4.32
CA LEU A 12 -8.82 -19.09 -4.28
C LEU A 12 -9.30 -18.83 -2.84
N LEU A 13 -9.00 -19.74 -1.92
CA LEU A 13 -9.35 -19.58 -0.50
C LEU A 13 -8.61 -18.37 0.11
N ALA A 14 -7.32 -18.23 -0.18
CA ALA A 14 -6.50 -17.11 0.28
C ALA A 14 -7.02 -15.77 -0.25
N LEU A 15 -7.43 -15.72 -1.52
CA LEU A 15 -8.03 -14.53 -2.11
C LEU A 15 -9.40 -14.23 -1.49
N PHE A 16 -10.25 -15.25 -1.33
CA PHE A 16 -11.57 -15.11 -0.73
C PHE A 16 -11.51 -14.52 0.68
N LEU A 17 -10.62 -15.03 1.54
CA LEU A 17 -10.45 -14.53 2.90
C LEU A 17 -9.99 -13.06 2.92
N ARG A 18 -9.09 -12.66 2.03
CA ARG A 18 -8.64 -11.26 1.92
C ARG A 18 -9.76 -10.34 1.44
N LEU A 19 -10.53 -10.77 0.44
CA LEU A 19 -11.67 -10.00 -0.08
C LEU A 19 -12.79 -9.86 0.98
N LEU A 20 -13.00 -10.90 1.79
CA LEU A 20 -13.97 -10.89 2.89
C LEU A 20 -13.64 -9.82 3.94
N VAL A 21 -12.36 -9.53 4.17
CA VAL A 21 -11.92 -8.43 5.03
C VAL A 21 -11.90 -7.09 4.29
N PHE A 22 -11.43 -7.10 3.04
CA PHE A 22 -11.22 -5.90 2.24
C PHE A 22 -12.50 -5.11 2.01
N PHE A 23 -13.55 -5.74 1.46
CA PHE A 23 -14.78 -5.01 1.08
C PHE A 23 -15.51 -4.37 2.26
N PRO A 24 -15.79 -5.07 3.38
CA PRO A 24 -16.54 -4.48 4.49
C PRO A 24 -15.72 -3.50 5.34
N PHE A 25 -14.41 -3.73 5.52
CA PHE A 25 -13.62 -2.98 6.51
C PHE A 25 -12.62 -1.99 5.91
N ILE A 26 -12.14 -2.22 4.68
CA ILE A 26 -11.00 -1.47 4.11
C ILE A 26 -11.44 -0.63 2.92
N TYR A 27 -12.33 -1.12 2.05
CA TYR A 27 -12.67 -0.43 0.80
C TYR A 27 -13.18 1.01 1.00
N LYS A 28 -14.03 1.22 2.01
CA LYS A 28 -14.53 2.57 2.38
C LYS A 28 -13.64 3.30 3.39
N HIS A 29 -12.74 2.56 4.03
CA HIS A 29 -11.91 3.04 5.13
C HIS A 29 -10.44 2.58 4.94
N PRO A 30 -9.80 2.90 3.80
CA PRO A 30 -8.45 2.42 3.52
C PRO A 30 -7.44 2.97 4.53
N GLU A 31 -7.82 4.03 5.26
CA GLU A 31 -7.02 4.62 6.30
C GLU A 31 -6.67 3.65 7.43
N ARG A 32 -7.51 2.64 7.66
CA ARG A 32 -7.29 1.61 8.69
C ARG A 32 -6.09 0.73 8.39
N VAL A 33 -5.65 0.65 7.13
CA VAL A 33 -4.48 -0.13 6.75
C VAL A 33 -3.27 0.78 6.57
N PHE A 34 -3.46 1.96 5.98
CA PHE A 34 -2.35 2.88 5.68
C PHE A 34 -1.89 3.73 6.86
N TYR A 35 -2.73 4.05 7.85
CA TYR A 35 -2.37 5.02 8.89
C TYR A 35 -2.22 4.42 10.28
N HIS A 36 -2.11 3.09 10.38
CA HIS A 36 -1.61 2.44 11.59
C HIS A 36 -0.08 2.34 11.55
N ILE A 37 0.57 3.11 12.46
CA ILE A 37 1.98 3.20 12.89
C ILE A 37 3.06 2.98 11.80
N ASP A 38 3.17 1.79 11.21
CA ASP A 38 4.23 1.48 10.24
C ASP A 38 3.85 1.74 8.77
N ALA A 39 2.58 1.57 8.38
CA ALA A 39 2.19 1.71 6.97
C ALA A 39 2.31 3.16 6.46
N TYR A 40 2.09 4.13 7.35
CA TYR A 40 2.26 5.57 7.14
C TYR A 40 3.62 5.89 6.54
N SER A 41 4.65 5.22 7.07
CA SER A 41 6.03 5.53 6.75
C SER A 41 6.42 5.15 5.32
N TYR A 42 5.57 4.40 4.61
CA TYR A 42 5.77 4.06 3.20
C TYR A 42 4.95 4.94 2.24
N ASP A 43 3.79 5.44 2.67
CA ASP A 43 2.97 6.33 1.85
C ASP A 43 3.63 7.71 1.69
N PHE A 44 4.34 8.15 2.73
CA PHE A 44 5.07 9.42 2.79
C PHE A 44 6.13 9.56 1.70
N PRO A 45 7.13 8.65 1.64
CA PRO A 45 8.10 8.69 0.56
C PRO A 45 7.48 8.41 -0.82
N ALA A 46 6.37 7.67 -0.90
CA ALA A 46 5.68 7.46 -2.17
C ALA A 46 5.09 8.76 -2.73
N ILE A 47 4.41 9.54 -1.89
CA ILE A 47 3.85 10.84 -2.29
C ILE A 47 4.98 11.86 -2.50
N ALA A 48 6.04 11.83 -1.69
CA ALA A 48 7.23 12.67 -1.89
C ALA A 48 7.87 12.46 -3.27
N LEU A 49 7.98 11.20 -3.70
CA LEU A 49 8.49 10.84 -5.02
C LEU A 49 7.62 11.43 -6.13
N ILE A 50 6.29 11.41 -5.97
CA ILE A 50 5.37 11.95 -6.97
C ILE A 50 5.39 13.48 -7.00
N GLU A 51 5.31 14.12 -5.84
CA GLU A 51 5.16 15.58 -5.75
C GLU A 51 6.48 16.34 -5.92
N LYS A 52 7.59 15.77 -5.43
CA LYS A 52 8.91 16.44 -5.41
C LYS A 52 9.98 15.75 -6.25
N GLY A 53 9.77 14.48 -6.63
CA GLY A 53 10.82 13.67 -7.26
C GLY A 53 11.92 13.23 -6.28
N GLU A 54 11.67 13.32 -4.97
CA GLU A 54 12.64 13.05 -3.91
C GLU A 54 12.20 11.90 -3.00
N TYR A 55 13.15 11.05 -2.61
CA TYR A 55 12.88 9.96 -1.66
C TYR A 55 13.15 10.42 -0.22
N VAL A 56 12.16 11.10 0.35
CA VAL A 56 12.20 11.69 1.70
C VAL A 56 10.92 11.36 2.46
N GLY A 57 10.96 11.29 3.79
CA GLY A 57 9.77 11.12 4.64
C GLY A 57 8.89 12.38 4.74
N TYR A 58 8.62 13.02 3.61
CA TYR A 58 7.88 14.27 3.44
C TYR A 58 6.49 14.22 4.07
N CYS A 59 6.02 15.32 4.69
CA CYS A 59 4.63 15.43 5.08
C CYS A 59 3.74 15.84 3.90
N PRO A 60 2.97 14.90 3.33
CA PRO A 60 2.14 15.16 2.17
C PRO A 60 0.86 15.89 2.55
N LYS A 61 0.48 16.89 1.74
CA LYS A 61 -0.74 17.68 1.94
C LYS A 61 -2.02 16.84 1.82
N ILE A 62 -1.99 15.82 0.94
CA ILE A 62 -3.15 15.00 0.57
C ILE A 62 -3.74 14.21 1.75
N ILE A 63 -2.93 13.89 2.74
CA ILE A 63 -3.28 12.90 3.77
C ILE A 63 -3.52 13.48 5.17
N LEU A 64 -3.35 14.79 5.34
CA LEU A 64 -3.51 15.49 6.62
C LEU A 64 -4.91 15.26 7.24
N GLY A 65 -5.93 14.97 6.41
CA GLY A 65 -7.29 14.68 6.89
C GLY A 65 -7.46 13.30 7.56
N TRP A 66 -6.56 12.35 7.28
CA TRP A 66 -6.65 10.97 7.80
C TRP A 66 -5.51 10.64 8.78
N TYR A 67 -4.49 11.49 8.83
CA TYR A 67 -3.34 11.31 9.71
C TYR A 67 -3.51 12.04 11.04
N ALA A 68 -3.60 11.28 12.13
CA ALA A 68 -3.78 11.81 13.49
C ALA A 68 -2.47 12.18 14.20
N GLY A 69 -1.31 11.99 13.56
CA GLY A 69 0.00 12.26 14.13
C GLY A 69 0.55 13.65 13.78
N HIS A 70 1.68 14.00 14.39
CA HIS A 70 2.48 15.14 13.99
C HIS A 70 3.48 14.72 12.92
N CYS A 71 3.35 15.26 11.72
CA CYS A 71 4.34 15.11 10.67
C CYS A 71 5.29 16.33 10.69
N VAL A 72 6.58 16.09 10.48
CA VAL A 72 7.58 17.14 10.32
C VAL A 72 8.30 16.86 9.02
N ASP A 73 8.44 17.87 8.17
CA ASP A 73 9.17 17.72 6.92
C ASP A 73 10.64 17.40 7.22
N PRO A 74 11.13 16.21 6.83
CA PRO A 74 12.52 15.84 7.07
C PRO A 74 13.42 16.61 6.12
N THR A 75 14.58 16.99 6.63
CA THR A 75 15.65 17.64 5.86
C THR A 75 16.61 16.63 5.24
N GLN A 76 16.46 15.35 5.57
CA GLN A 76 17.34 14.27 5.15
C GLN A 76 16.58 13.22 4.31
N PRO A 77 17.29 12.51 3.40
CA PRO A 77 16.72 11.39 2.65
C PRO A 77 16.16 10.29 3.56
N GLU A 78 15.12 9.60 3.10
CA GLU A 78 14.57 8.43 3.77
C GLU A 78 15.54 7.25 3.62
N ILE A 79 16.01 6.70 4.75
CA ILE A 79 17.01 5.61 4.78
C ILE A 79 16.51 4.33 5.46
N TYR A 80 15.40 4.41 6.20
CA TYR A 80 14.86 3.28 6.96
C TYR A 80 13.93 2.42 6.12
N ARG A 81 13.23 3.04 5.15
CA ARG A 81 12.30 2.32 4.29
C ARG A 81 12.95 1.96 2.96
N PRO A 82 13.02 0.67 2.58
CA PRO A 82 13.45 0.28 1.25
C PRO A 82 12.53 0.85 0.18
N PRO A 83 13.06 1.32 -0.96
CA PRO A 83 12.30 2.09 -1.95
C PRO A 83 11.28 1.27 -2.73
N ILE A 84 11.36 -0.07 -2.72
CA ILE A 84 10.51 -0.94 -3.55
C ILE A 84 9.02 -0.73 -3.25
N TYR A 85 8.63 -0.75 -1.98
CA TYR A 85 7.22 -0.65 -1.61
C TYR A 85 6.66 0.78 -1.79
N PRO A 86 7.38 1.86 -1.42
CA PRO A 86 6.98 3.22 -1.79
C PRO A 86 6.89 3.46 -3.30
N LEU A 87 7.81 2.90 -4.11
CA LEU A 87 7.72 2.98 -5.57
C LEU A 87 6.49 2.24 -6.11
N TYR A 88 6.15 1.09 -5.51
CA TYR A 88 4.92 0.37 -5.81
C TYR A 88 3.69 1.24 -5.53
N ILE A 89 3.62 1.88 -4.36
CA ILE A 89 2.53 2.80 -4.00
C ILE A 89 2.49 3.99 -4.97
N ALA A 90 3.64 4.61 -5.24
CA ALA A 90 3.75 5.76 -6.12
C ALA A 90 3.27 5.42 -7.54
N GLY A 91 3.66 4.25 -8.07
CA GLY A 91 3.18 3.78 -9.37
C GLY A 91 1.66 3.61 -9.42
N HIS A 92 1.04 3.13 -8.34
CA HIS A 92 -0.42 3.03 -8.27
C HIS A 92 -1.09 4.41 -8.26
N TYR A 93 -0.57 5.36 -7.49
CA TYR A 93 -1.12 6.71 -7.47
C TYR A 93 -0.95 7.45 -8.78
N LEU A 94 0.15 7.23 -9.50
CA LEU A 94 0.36 7.76 -10.85
C LEU A 94 -0.63 7.16 -11.86
N MET A 95 -0.94 5.86 -11.77
CA MET A 95 -1.84 5.18 -12.72
C MET A 95 -3.33 5.41 -12.43
N PHE A 96 -3.74 5.43 -11.16
CA PHE A 96 -5.15 5.40 -10.76
C PHE A 96 -5.60 6.64 -9.96
N GLY A 97 -4.71 7.61 -9.77
CA GLY A 97 -4.90 8.72 -8.84
C GLY A 97 -4.72 8.29 -7.38
N TYR A 98 -4.88 9.22 -6.45
CA TYR A 98 -4.77 8.95 -5.01
C TYR A 98 -5.93 8.06 -4.52
N ARG A 99 -5.75 6.74 -4.67
CA ARG A 99 -6.72 5.69 -4.33
C ARG A 99 -6.03 4.57 -3.53
N PRO A 100 -5.82 4.77 -2.22
CA PRO A 100 -5.12 3.80 -1.38
C PRO A 100 -5.82 2.42 -1.35
N GLU A 101 -7.14 2.39 -1.49
CA GLU A 101 -7.91 1.15 -1.59
C GLU A 101 -7.45 0.25 -2.75
N LEU A 102 -7.02 0.84 -3.87
CA LEU A 102 -6.52 0.07 -5.01
C LEU A 102 -5.12 -0.50 -4.76
N VAL A 103 -4.29 0.23 -4.02
CA VAL A 103 -2.96 -0.25 -3.59
C VAL A 103 -3.11 -1.48 -2.68
N ILE A 104 -4.03 -1.43 -1.72
CA ILE A 104 -4.29 -2.53 -0.80
C ILE A 104 -4.91 -3.72 -1.53
N LEU A 105 -5.84 -3.47 -2.46
CA LEU A 105 -6.47 -4.52 -3.25
C LEU A 105 -5.44 -5.30 -4.08
N THR A 106 -4.62 -4.57 -4.83
CA THR A 106 -3.54 -5.16 -5.64
C THR A 106 -2.50 -5.86 -4.78
N GLN A 107 -2.16 -5.32 -3.62
CA GLN A 107 -1.25 -5.98 -2.67
C GLN A 107 -1.84 -7.29 -2.15
N ASN A 108 -3.13 -7.31 -1.79
CA ASN A 108 -3.82 -8.52 -1.35
C ASN A 108 -3.83 -9.61 -2.44
N VAL A 109 -3.98 -9.21 -3.71
CA VAL A 109 -3.90 -10.11 -4.85
C VAL A 109 -2.48 -10.66 -5.01
N LEU A 110 -1.46 -9.81 -5.00
CA LEU A 110 -0.04 -10.22 -5.09
C LEU A 110 0.37 -11.12 -3.93
N ASP A 111 -0.12 -10.85 -2.73
CA ASP A 111 0.13 -11.67 -1.56
C ASP A 111 -0.52 -13.06 -1.66
N ALA A 112 -1.71 -13.16 -2.26
CA ALA A 112 -2.34 -14.44 -2.57
C ALA A 112 -1.54 -15.25 -3.62
N PHE A 113 -0.88 -14.57 -4.57
CA PHE A 113 -0.01 -15.23 -5.56
C PHE A 113 1.22 -15.93 -4.97
N LYS A 114 1.64 -15.60 -3.74
CA LYS A 114 2.72 -16.31 -3.02
C LYS A 114 2.44 -17.79 -2.78
N VAL A 115 1.20 -18.23 -2.93
CA VAL A 115 0.84 -19.66 -2.85
C VAL A 115 1.32 -20.44 -4.09
N ILE A 116 1.51 -19.75 -5.22
CA ILE A 116 1.88 -20.34 -6.51
C ILE A 116 3.39 -20.22 -6.77
N LEU A 117 4.01 -19.16 -6.25
CA LEU A 117 5.46 -18.86 -6.35
C LEU A 117 6.27 -19.62 -5.30
#